data_AF-A0A9N9RAF9-F1
#
_entry.id   AF-A0A9N9RAF9-F1
#
_cell.length_a   1.000
_cell.length_b   1.000
_cell.length_c   1.000
_cell.angle_alpha   90.00
_cell.angle_beta   90.00
_cell.angle_gamma   90.00
#
_symmetry.space_group_name_H-M   'P 1'
#
loop_
_entity.id
_entity.type
_entity.pdbx_description
1 polymer ?
#
loop_
_entity_poly.entity_id
_entity_poly.type
_entity_poly.pdbx_seq_one_letter_code
_entity_poly.pdbx_strand_id
1 'polypeptide(L)'
;MSASLVAYLLVAVAVGVVAWDPTRQDITTVLNKTVCPIKVDIDEDPKRIPKSIKVFKCQKDPNLWCSKMNIPKNECCQTHHDNVKLECVEITDWVQVYYPESKETQTYPLSVGCACVIEEAPLLDNPSPARRANAPPPALPSL
;
A
#
# COMPACT_ATOMS: atom_id res chain seq x y z
N MET A 1 -21.95 -49.50 38.46
CA MET A 1 -20.83 -48.88 37.73
C MET A 1 -21.25 -48.75 36.26
N SER A 2 -22.27 -47.93 35.97
CA SER A 2 -22.20 -46.54 35.48
C SER A 2 -21.69 -46.41 34.03
N ALA A 3 -22.57 -46.77 33.08
CA ALA A 3 -22.41 -46.60 31.62
C ALA A 3 -22.51 -45.14 31.13
N SER A 4 -22.56 -44.16 32.04
CA SER A 4 -22.75 -42.74 31.71
C SER A 4 -21.48 -41.98 31.36
N LEU A 5 -20.30 -42.62 31.42
CA LEU A 5 -19.01 -41.93 31.21
C LEU A 5 -18.50 -41.97 29.77
N VAL A 6 -18.98 -42.89 28.92
CA VAL A 6 -18.46 -43.03 27.55
C VAL A 6 -19.13 -42.06 26.57
N ALA A 7 -20.38 -41.66 26.85
CA ALA A 7 -21.13 -40.76 25.96
C ALA A 7 -20.60 -39.31 25.94
N TYR A 8 -19.89 -38.87 26.99
CA TYR A 8 -19.34 -37.52 27.06
C TYR A 8 -17.98 -37.35 26.37
N LEU A 9 -17.28 -38.45 26.07
CA LEU A 9 -15.95 -38.38 25.46
C LEU A 9 -15.96 -38.24 23.93
N LEU A 10 -17.11 -38.45 23.28
CA LEU A 10 -17.23 -38.33 21.81
C LEU A 10 -17.69 -36.95 21.33
N VAL A 11 -18.22 -36.09 22.21
CA VAL A 11 -18.69 -34.74 21.81
C VAL A 11 -17.56 -33.70 21.84
N ALA A 12 -16.39 -34.03 22.40
CA ALA A 12 -15.28 -33.07 22.55
C ALA A 12 -14.37 -32.92 21.31
N VAL A 13 -14.52 -33.74 20.26
CA VAL A 13 -13.66 -33.69 19.06
C VAL A 13 -14.28 -32.85 17.92
N ALA A 14 -15.42 -32.20 18.17
CA ALA A 14 -16.07 -31.32 17.19
C ALA A 14 -15.75 -29.83 17.38
N VAL A 15 -14.75 -29.48 18.20
CA VAL A 15 -14.37 -28.07 18.40
C VAL A 15 -13.25 -27.70 17.41
N GLY A 16 -13.68 -27.23 16.25
CA GLY A 16 -13.02 -26.13 15.55
C GLY A 16 -11.70 -26.45 14.84
N VAL A 17 -11.75 -27.24 13.77
CA VAL A 17 -10.80 -27.02 12.67
C VAL A 17 -11.24 -25.73 11.97
N VAL A 18 -10.79 -24.59 12.50
CA VAL A 18 -10.83 -23.33 11.75
C VAL A 18 -9.99 -23.58 10.51
N ALA A 19 -10.64 -23.67 9.35
CA ALA A 19 -9.99 -23.81 8.07
C ALA A 19 -9.02 -22.65 7.90
N TRP A 20 -7.74 -22.91 8.16
CA TRP A 20 -6.67 -21.96 7.90
C TRP A 20 -6.54 -21.88 6.38
N ASP A 21 -7.13 -20.84 5.79
CA ASP A 21 -7.02 -20.55 4.37
C ASP A 21 -5.66 -19.85 4.14
N PRO A 22 -4.64 -20.54 3.57
CA PRO A 22 -3.31 -19.97 3.37
C PRO A 22 -3.29 -18.80 2.39
N THR A 23 -4.40 -18.57 1.67
CA THR A 23 -4.55 -17.48 0.72
C THR A 23 -4.99 -16.17 1.36
N ARG A 24 -5.52 -16.18 2.59
CA ARG A 24 -5.84 -14.96 3.34
C ARG A 24 -4.66 -14.56 4.22
N GLN A 25 -3.71 -13.83 3.64
CA GLN A 25 -2.74 -13.11 4.46
C GLN A 25 -3.46 -11.98 5.20
N ASP A 26 -3.35 -11.98 6.53
CA ASP A 26 -3.80 -10.87 7.34
C ASP A 26 -3.05 -9.61 6.90
N ILE A 27 -3.77 -8.51 6.68
CA ILE A 27 -3.18 -7.24 6.27
C ILE A 27 -2.05 -6.83 7.23
N THR A 28 -2.20 -7.08 8.54
CA THR A 28 -1.16 -6.82 9.54
C THR A 28 0.13 -7.58 9.26
N THR A 29 0.06 -8.80 8.72
CA THR A 29 1.23 -9.61 8.37
C THR A 29 1.97 -9.03 7.17
N VAL A 30 1.24 -8.48 6.20
CA VAL A 30 1.81 -7.80 5.03
C VAL A 30 2.41 -6.45 5.45
N LEU A 31 1.68 -5.66 6.25
CA LEU A 31 2.13 -4.36 6.76
C LEU A 31 3.43 -4.48 7.55
N ASN A 32 3.57 -5.53 8.35
CA ASN A 32 4.77 -5.80 9.16
C ASN A 32 6.02 -6.15 8.34
N LYS A 33 5.90 -6.42 7.03
CA LYS A 33 7.03 -6.77 6.16
C LYS A 33 7.42 -5.65 5.17
N THR A 34 6.72 -4.53 5.21
CA THR A 34 6.99 -3.39 4.33
C THR A 34 8.20 -2.60 4.82
N VAL A 35 8.99 -2.04 3.88
CA VAL A 35 10.09 -1.11 4.22
C VAL A 35 9.52 0.26 4.62
N CYS A 36 8.48 0.70 3.92
CA CYS A 36 7.74 1.92 4.24
C CYS A 36 6.57 1.61 5.18
N PRO A 37 6.66 1.99 6.46
CA PRO A 37 5.69 1.57 7.46
C PRO A 37 4.33 2.21 7.17
N ILE A 38 3.27 1.42 7.23
CA ILE A 38 1.90 1.86 6.96
C ILE A 38 1.11 1.92 8.25
N LYS A 39 0.46 3.05 8.51
CA LYS A 39 -0.59 3.22 9.50
C LYS A 39 -1.94 3.16 8.80
N VAL A 40 -2.87 2.38 9.33
CA VAL A 40 -4.24 2.29 8.79
C VAL A 40 -5.14 3.15 9.66
N ASP A 41 -5.69 4.20 9.08
CA ASP A 41 -6.73 5.02 9.67
C ASP A 41 -8.09 4.63 9.06
N ILE A 42 -9.17 4.76 9.83
CA ILE A 42 -10.52 4.49 9.35
C ILE A 42 -11.24 5.83 9.22
N ASP A 43 -11.56 6.20 7.98
CA ASP A 43 -12.41 7.35 7.67
C ASP A 43 -13.87 6.90 7.69
N GLU A 44 -14.60 7.32 8.71
CA GLU A 44 -16.02 7.00 8.91
C GLU A 44 -16.90 8.20 8.59
N ASP A 45 -17.81 8.01 7.62
CA ASP A 45 -18.87 8.94 7.29
C ASP A 45 -20.21 8.18 7.25
N PRO A 46 -21.13 8.42 8.20
CA PRO A 46 -22.40 7.69 8.26
C PRO A 46 -23.32 7.97 7.08
N LYS A 47 -23.11 9.08 6.34
CA LYS A 47 -23.91 9.52 5.19
C LYS A 47 -23.39 9.00 3.85
N ARG A 48 -22.21 8.39 3.84
CA ARG A 48 -21.52 7.90 2.64
C ARG A 48 -21.67 6.40 2.47
N ILE A 49 -21.66 5.93 1.23
CA ILE A 49 -21.50 4.52 0.88
C ILE A 49 -20.19 4.35 0.10
N PRO A 50 -19.23 3.52 0.58
CA PRO A 50 -19.23 2.83 1.88
C PRO A 50 -19.05 3.81 3.06
N LYS A 51 -19.58 3.41 4.23
CA LYS A 51 -19.53 4.23 5.45
C LYS A 51 -18.14 4.35 6.03
N SER A 52 -17.41 3.24 6.05
CA SER A 52 -16.04 3.18 6.57
C SER A 52 -15.08 2.89 5.43
N ILE A 53 -14.09 3.75 5.24
CA ILE A 53 -13.01 3.59 4.28
C ILE A 53 -11.70 3.47 5.04
N LYS A 54 -10.91 2.44 4.75
CA LYS A 54 -9.56 2.29 5.32
C LYS A 54 -8.58 3.13 4.52
N VAL A 55 -7.97 4.12 5.15
CA VAL A 55 -6.99 5.03 4.56
C VAL A 55 -5.60 4.63 5.06
N PHE A 56 -4.65 4.46 4.15
CA PHE A 56 -3.27 4.18 4.52
C PHE A 56 -2.47 5.47 4.69
N LYS A 57 -1.56 5.50 5.65
CA LYS A 57 -0.68 6.64 5.94
C LYS A 57 0.75 6.16 6.09
N CYS A 58 1.65 6.79 5.34
CA CYS A 58 3.06 6.41 5.38
C CYS A 58 3.77 7.11 6.52
N GLN A 59 4.60 6.36 7.25
CA GLN A 59 5.55 6.98 8.16
C GLN A 59 6.71 7.55 7.33
N LYS A 60 7.01 8.82 7.55
CA LYS A 60 8.04 9.55 6.78
C LYS A 60 9.46 9.07 7.04
N ASP A 61 9.76 8.61 8.25
CA ASP A 61 11.09 8.11 8.62
C ASP A 61 11.11 6.57 8.69
N PRO A 62 11.62 5.89 7.66
CA PRO A 62 11.74 4.44 7.65
C PRO A 62 12.85 3.91 8.57
N ASN A 63 13.80 4.75 9.01
CA ASN A 63 15.00 4.30 9.75
C ASN A 63 14.62 3.60 11.08
N LEU A 64 13.66 4.15 11.80
CA LEU A 64 13.18 3.60 13.08
C LEU A 64 12.55 2.22 12.87
N TRP A 65 11.74 2.08 11.82
CA TRP A 65 11.04 0.85 11.50
C TRP A 65 11.99 -0.24 11.02
N CYS A 66 12.92 0.10 10.15
CA CYS A 66 13.94 -0.84 9.68
C CYS A 66 14.81 -1.36 10.83
N SER A 67 15.16 -0.49 11.78
CA SER A 67 15.88 -0.90 13.00
C SER A 67 15.07 -1.88 13.83
N LYS A 68 13.75 -1.65 13.96
CA LYS A 68 12.83 -2.54 14.71
C LYS A 68 12.64 -3.89 14.01
N MET A 69 12.59 -3.90 12.68
CA MET A 69 12.27 -5.08 11.88
C MET A 69 13.52 -5.82 11.36
N ASN A 70 14.72 -5.36 11.70
CA ASN A 70 16.01 -5.87 11.20
C ASN A 70 16.09 -5.88 9.65
N ILE A 71 15.54 -4.86 9.01
CA ILE A 71 15.60 -4.72 7.55
C ILE A 71 17.01 -4.26 7.15
N PRO A 72 17.63 -4.85 6.11
CA PRO A 72 18.95 -4.43 5.63
C PRO A 72 19.04 -2.94 5.31
N LYS A 73 20.17 -2.32 5.65
CA LYS A 73 20.38 -0.87 5.49
C LYS A 73 20.43 -0.40 4.04
N ASN A 74 20.64 -1.28 3.07
CA ASN A 74 20.70 -0.96 1.63
C ASN A 74 19.31 -0.87 0.97
N GLU A 75 18.23 -1.13 1.72
CA GLU A 75 16.87 -0.82 1.29
C GLU A 75 16.54 0.64 1.63
N CYS A 76 15.26 1.02 1.63
CA CYS A 76 14.83 2.37 2.01
C CYS A 76 14.96 2.68 3.51
N CYS A 77 15.86 1.98 4.17
CA CYS A 77 16.21 2.06 5.58
C CYS A 77 17.34 3.05 5.85
N GLN A 78 17.75 3.80 4.83
CA GLN A 78 18.63 4.95 4.93
C GLN A 78 17.98 6.10 4.17
N THR A 79 17.82 7.25 4.81
CA THR A 79 17.33 8.45 4.12
C THR A 79 18.30 8.89 3.02
N HIS A 80 19.59 8.57 3.15
CA HIS A 80 20.65 8.89 2.18
C HIS A 80 21.49 7.64 1.90
N HIS A 81 21.56 7.21 0.64
CA HIS A 81 22.45 6.15 0.17
C HIS A 81 23.13 6.67 -1.10
N ASP A 82 24.45 6.56 -1.25
CA ASP A 82 25.20 6.93 -2.47
C ASP A 82 24.82 8.29 -3.14
N ASN A 83 24.52 9.33 -2.36
CA ASN A 83 24.06 10.67 -2.80
C ASN A 83 22.63 10.75 -3.36
N VAL A 84 21.79 9.72 -3.15
CA VAL A 84 20.35 9.80 -3.44
C VAL A 84 19.54 9.91 -2.15
N LYS A 85 18.49 10.73 -2.18
CA LYS A 85 17.53 10.84 -1.08
C LYS A 85 16.43 9.79 -1.30
N LEU A 86 16.19 8.96 -0.30
CA LEU A 86 15.11 7.95 -0.32
C LEU A 86 13.97 8.44 0.59
N GLU A 87 12.74 8.36 0.10
CA GLU A 87 11.55 8.79 0.84
C GLU A 87 10.39 7.80 0.69
N CYS A 88 9.62 7.61 1.77
CA CYS A 88 8.38 6.87 1.76
C CYS A 88 7.21 7.78 1.38
N VAL A 89 6.54 7.48 0.27
CA VAL A 89 5.44 8.27 -0.29
C VAL A 89 4.14 7.48 -0.33
N GLU A 90 3.01 8.18 -0.17
CA GLU A 90 1.67 7.61 -0.26
C GLU A 90 1.31 7.34 -1.73
N ILE A 91 0.90 6.10 -2.03
CA ILE A 91 0.28 5.74 -3.29
C ILE A 91 -1.21 6.09 -3.19
N THR A 92 -1.67 6.96 -4.07
CA THR A 92 -3.08 7.41 -4.09
C THR A 92 -3.81 6.80 -5.28
N ASP A 93 -5.04 6.35 -5.04
CA ASP A 93 -5.99 5.93 -6.05
C ASP A 93 -7.31 6.70 -5.89
N TRP A 94 -8.16 6.68 -6.91
CA TRP A 94 -9.43 7.38 -6.92
C TRP A 94 -10.58 6.38 -6.88
N VAL A 95 -11.44 6.51 -5.86
CA VAL A 95 -12.64 5.67 -5.71
C VAL A 95 -13.90 6.51 -5.88
N GLN A 96 -15.01 5.86 -6.20
CA GLN A 96 -16.33 6.50 -6.20
C GLN A 96 -17.04 6.22 -4.87
N VAL A 97 -17.59 7.28 -4.28
CA VAL A 97 -18.43 7.20 -3.09
C VAL A 97 -19.79 7.81 -3.38
N TYR A 98 -20.83 7.24 -2.80
CA TYR A 98 -22.21 7.67 -3.05
C TYR A 98 -22.83 8.25 -1.78
N TYR A 99 -23.53 9.38 -1.91
CA TYR A 99 -24.26 10.05 -0.84
C TYR A 99 -25.77 9.94 -1.09
N PRO A 100 -26.50 9.07 -0.37
CA PRO A 100 -27.93 8.85 -0.61
C PRO A 100 -28.82 10.06 -0.35
N GLU A 101 -28.44 10.94 0.59
CA GLU A 101 -29.19 12.15 0.93
C GLU A 101 -29.24 13.14 -0.25
N SER A 102 -28.12 13.34 -0.94
CA SER A 102 -28.04 14.21 -2.12
C SER A 102 -28.25 13.50 -3.44
N LYS A 103 -28.23 12.15 -3.46
CA LYS A 103 -28.24 11.31 -4.66
C LYS A 103 -27.07 11.58 -5.60
N GLU A 104 -25.92 11.88 -5.03
CA GLU A 104 -24.71 12.23 -5.78
C GLU A 104 -23.60 11.20 -5.59
N THR A 105 -22.83 11.01 -6.64
CA THR A 105 -21.58 10.25 -6.61
C THR A 105 -20.42 11.22 -6.67
N GLN A 106 -19.45 11.06 -5.77
CA GLN A 106 -18.24 11.89 -5.72
C GLN A 106 -17.00 11.02 -5.93
N THR A 107 -16.01 11.59 -6.61
CA THR A 107 -14.67 11.01 -6.71
C THR A 107 -13.91 11.35 -5.41
N TYR A 108 -13.40 10.32 -4.75
CA TYR A 108 -12.73 10.42 -3.47
C TYR A 108 -11.28 9.91 -3.59
N PRO A 109 -10.26 10.73 -3.31
CA PRO A 109 -8.87 10.27 -3.31
C PRO A 109 -8.61 9.42 -2.07
N LEU A 110 -8.04 8.25 -2.26
CA LEU A 110 -7.74 7.30 -1.20
C LEU A 110 -6.26 6.89 -1.27
N SER A 111 -5.55 6.99 -0.14
CA SER A 111 -4.23 6.36 -0.04
C SER A 111 -4.38 4.86 0.15
N VAL A 112 -3.83 4.11 -0.80
CA VAL A 112 -3.93 2.64 -0.91
C VAL A 112 -2.62 1.91 -0.63
N GLY A 113 -1.54 2.64 -0.35
CA GLY A 113 -0.25 2.03 -0.04
C GLY A 113 0.86 3.03 0.22
N CYS A 114 2.04 2.48 0.55
CA CYS A 114 3.27 3.23 0.67
C CYS A 114 4.32 2.63 -0.25
N ALA A 115 5.01 3.49 -0.98
CA ALA A 115 6.17 3.12 -1.79
C ALA A 115 7.40 3.84 -1.28
N CYS A 116 8.56 3.21 -1.45
CA CYS A 116 9.80 3.93 -1.36
C CYS A 116 10.20 4.43 -2.74
N VAL A 117 10.56 5.70 -2.82
CA VAL A 117 11.04 6.34 -4.05
C VAL A 117 12.41 6.95 -3.83
N ILE A 118 13.17 7.02 -4.92
CA ILE A 118 14.42 7.75 -5.01
C ILE A 118 14.08 9.16 -5.49
N GLU A 119 14.32 10.16 -4.65
CA GLU A 119 14.32 11.55 -5.07
C GLU A 119 15.68 11.80 -5.73
N GLU A 120 15.70 11.70 -7.06
CA GLU A 120 16.86 12.13 -7.84
C GLU A 120 17.10 13.61 -7.51
N ALA A 121 18.29 13.93 -6.97
CA ALA A 121 18.75 15.30 -6.92
C ALA A 121 18.63 15.89 -8.34
N PRO A 122 18.25 17.18 -8.51
CA PRO A 122 18.22 17.77 -9.84
C PRO A 122 19.56 17.50 -10.49
N LEU A 123 19.55 16.75 -11.59
CA LEU A 123 20.71 16.49 -12.40
C LEU A 123 21.34 17.86 -12.71
N LEU A 124 22.40 18.21 -12.00
CA LEU A 124 23.32 19.23 -12.49
C LEU A 124 23.80 18.68 -13.84
N ASP A 125 23.45 19.43 -14.88
CA ASP A 125 23.77 19.22 -16.29
C ASP A 125 23.11 18.03 -17.02
N ASN A 126 21.83 18.20 -17.35
CA ASN A 126 21.38 17.81 -18.68
C ASN A 126 21.13 19.09 -19.51
N PRO A 127 21.86 19.34 -20.60
CA PRO A 127 21.60 20.48 -21.45
C PRO A 127 20.17 20.35 -21.99
N SER A 128 19.37 21.40 -21.80
CA SER A 128 18.08 21.61 -22.42
C SER A 128 18.05 21.05 -23.86
N PRO A 129 17.00 20.32 -24.30
CA PRO A 129 16.84 19.98 -25.70
C PRO A 129 16.35 21.21 -26.48
N ALA A 130 17.07 22.32 -26.39
CA ALA A 130 16.95 23.43 -27.31
C ALA A 130 17.72 23.11 -28.61
N ARG A 131 17.33 22.04 -29.34
CA ARG A 131 17.70 21.85 -30.76
C ARG A 131 17.01 20.65 -31.45
N ARG A 132 15.68 20.66 -31.56
CA ARG A 132 14.98 19.99 -32.69
C ARG A 132 13.74 20.77 -33.10
N ALA A 133 13.94 22.01 -33.56
CA ALA A 133 12.90 22.76 -34.26
C ALA A 133 13.09 22.80 -35.79
N ASN A 134 14.15 22.20 -36.35
CA ASN A 134 14.44 22.23 -37.79
C ASN A 134 14.87 20.86 -38.35
N ALA A 135 14.17 19.78 -37.98
CA ALA A 135 14.26 18.54 -38.75
C ALA A 135 13.20 18.61 -39.87
N PRO A 136 13.58 18.56 -41.16
CA PRO A 136 12.59 18.46 -42.23
C PRO A 136 11.80 17.15 -42.08
N PRO A 137 10.51 17.14 -42.46
CA PRO A 137 9.68 15.97 -42.34
C PRO A 137 10.24 14.81 -43.17
N PRO A 138 10.08 13.55 -42.72
CA PRO A 138 10.52 12.39 -43.47
C PRO A 138 9.76 12.31 -44.81
N ALA A 139 10.50 12.06 -45.89
CA ALA A 139 9.93 11.85 -47.21
C ALA A 139 9.06 10.59 -47.22
N LEU A 140 7.84 10.71 -47.73
CA LEU A 140 6.94 9.60 -47.98
C LEU A 140 7.56 8.63 -49.02
N PRO A 141 7.43 7.31 -48.84
CA PRO A 141 7.88 6.36 -49.84
C PRO A 141 7.01 6.48 -51.09
N SER A 142 7.67 6.65 -52.24
CA SER A 142 7.03 6.64 -53.55
C SER A 142 6.44 5.26 -53.84
N LEU A 143 5.15 5.23 -54.22
CA LEU A 143 4.52 4.12 -54.93
C LEU A 143 4.89 4.17 -56.42
#